data_AF-A0A7Y2GCM7-F1
#
_entry.id   AF-A0A7Y2GCM7-F1
#
_cell.length_a   1.000
_cell.length_b   1.000
_cell.length_c   1.000
_cell.angle_alpha   90.00
_cell.angle_beta   90.00
_cell.angle_gamma   90.00
#
_symmetry.space_group_name_H-M   'P 1'
#
loop_
_entity.id
_entity.type
_entity.pdbx_description
1 polymer ?
#
loop_
_entity_poly.entity_id
_entity_poly.type
_entity_poly.pdbx_seq_one_letter_code
_entity_poly.pdbx_strand_id
1 'polypeptide(L)' 'LSWQSRKTISIETGIQNATLGITLAAIISGQSEGFSTMALPSALYGITMYLVALPFVAWFRRQD' A
#
# COMPACT_ATOMS: atom_id res chain seq x y z
N LEU A 1 -24.33 0.50 -2.14
CA LEU A 1 -23.13 -0.37 -2.16
C LEU A 1 -23.40 -1.65 -1.36
N SER A 2 -23.34 -2.81 -2.02
CA SER A 2 -23.47 -4.13 -1.39
C SER A 2 -22.31 -4.39 -0.42
N TRP A 3 -22.48 -5.33 0.51
CA TRP A 3 -21.43 -5.69 1.46
C TRP A 3 -20.12 -6.07 0.76
N GLN A 4 -20.20 -6.91 -0.29
CA GLN A 4 -19.03 -7.34 -1.05
C GLN A 4 -18.31 -6.16 -1.72
N SER A 5 -19.04 -5.25 -2.36
CA SER A 5 -18.41 -4.08 -2.99
C SER A 5 -17.73 -3.16 -1.98
N ARG A 6 -18.27 -3.02 -0.76
CA ARG A 6 -17.63 -2.22 0.31
C ARG A 6 -16.31 -2.83 0.74
N LYS A 7 -16.26 -4.17 0.93
CA LYS A 7 -15.02 -4.90 1.25
C LYS A 7 -13.97 -4.69 0.16
N THR A 8 -14.35 -4.86 -1.10
CA THR A 8 -13.44 -4.67 -2.25
C THR A 8 -12.88 -3.26 -2.30
N ILE A 9 -13.74 -2.22 -2.29
CA ILE A 9 -13.30 -0.82 -2.36
C ILE A 9 -12.36 -0.49 -1.19
N SER A 10 -12.67 -0.94 0.03
CA SER A 10 -11.82 -0.65 1.19
C SER A 10 -10.42 -1.26 1.06
N ILE A 11 -10.29 -2.44 0.46
CA ILE A 11 -8.99 -3.10 0.29
C ILE A 11 -8.22 -2.50 -0.89
N GLU A 12 -8.87 -2.29 -2.03
CA GLU A 12 -8.23 -1.75 -3.24
C GLU A 12 -7.74 -0.31 -3.05
N THR A 13 -8.49 0.51 -2.31
CA THR A 13 -8.07 1.89 -2.00
C THR A 13 -6.99 1.95 -0.92
N GLY A 14 -6.92 0.94 -0.05
CA GLY A 14 -5.93 0.84 1.03
C GLY A 14 -4.61 0.17 0.64
N ILE A 15 -4.55 -0.51 -0.52
CA ILE A 15 -3.34 -1.11 -1.06
C ILE A 15 -2.86 -0.26 -2.24
N GLN A 16 -1.65 0.27 -2.13
CA GLN A 16 -1.06 1.14 -3.15
C GLN A 16 0.19 0.50 -3.74
N ASN A 17 0.60 0.94 -4.92
CA ASN A 17 1.86 0.50 -5.51
C ASN A 17 3.05 1.24 -4.91
N ALA A 18 3.56 0.74 -3.78
CA ALA A 18 4.69 1.32 -3.06
C ALA A 18 5.99 1.36 -3.89
N THR A 19 6.25 0.34 -4.71
CA THR A 19 7.45 0.24 -5.55
C THR A 19 7.47 1.31 -6.63
N LEU A 20 6.32 1.61 -7.26
CA LEU A 20 6.21 2.74 -8.18
C LEU A 20 6.48 4.07 -7.48
N GLY A 21 5.97 4.26 -6.25
CA GLY A 21 6.25 5.45 -5.45
C GLY A 21 7.75 5.64 -5.17
N ILE A 22 8.44 4.57 -4.77
CA ILE A 22 9.90 4.57 -4.57
C ILE A 22 10.65 4.95 -5.85
N THR A 23 10.32 4.29 -6.97
CA THR A 23 10.97 4.53 -8.27
C THR A 23 10.77 5.97 -8.72
N LEU A 24 9.54 6.47 -8.63
CA LEU A 24 9.21 7.84 -9.01
C LEU A 24 9.95 8.86 -8.13
N ALA A 25 10.02 8.62 -6.81
CA ALA A 25 10.75 9.46 -5.89
C ALA A 25 12.25 9.54 -6.25
N ALA A 26 12.88 8.42 -6.62
CA ALA A 26 14.27 8.40 -7.05
C ALA A 26 14.49 9.17 -8.36
N ILE A 27 13.60 9.01 -9.35
CA ILE A 27 13.66 9.73 -10.63
C ILE A 27 13.54 11.24 -10.42
N ILE A 28 12.55 11.68 -9.62
CA ILE A 28 12.29 13.11 -9.41
C ILE A 28 13.40 13.74 -8.55
N SER A 29 13.94 13.03 -7.56
CA SER A 29 15.03 13.56 -6.72
C SER A 29 16.42 13.43 -7.35
N GLY A 30 16.55 12.77 -8.50
CA GLY A 30 17.86 12.45 -9.09
C GLY A 30 18.73 11.54 -8.20
N GLN A 31 18.12 10.69 -7.37
CA GLN A 31 18.86 9.81 -6.46
C GLN A 31 19.40 8.59 -7.22
N SER A 32 20.73 8.44 -7.26
CA SER A 32 21.39 7.33 -7.98
C SER A 32 21.69 6.11 -7.10
N GLU A 33 21.78 6.30 -5.78
CA GLU A 33 22.10 5.23 -4.83
C GLU A 33 21.25 5.32 -3.57
N GLY A 34 20.82 4.18 -3.04
CA GLY A 34 19.98 4.12 -1.83
C GLY A 34 18.58 4.71 -2.03
N PHE A 35 17.90 4.99 -0.90
CA PHE A 35 16.58 5.61 -0.91
C PHE A 35 16.66 7.13 -0.81
N SER A 36 15.93 7.80 -1.70
CA SER A 36 15.61 9.22 -1.55
C SER A 36 14.76 9.45 -0.29
N THR A 37 14.89 10.61 0.36
CA THR A 37 14.01 10.98 1.47
C THR A 37 12.53 10.98 1.07
N MET A 38 12.22 11.29 -0.18
CA MET A 38 10.87 11.22 -0.75
C MET A 38 10.36 9.78 -0.95
N ALA A 39 11.26 8.78 -1.01
CA ALA A 39 10.89 7.37 -1.16
C ALA A 39 10.50 6.72 0.19
N LEU A 40 10.92 7.32 1.31
CA LEU A 40 10.71 6.75 2.66
C LEU A 40 9.23 6.54 3.00
N PRO A 41 8.30 7.47 2.72
CA PRO A 41 6.88 7.25 2.96
C PRO A 41 6.33 6.07 2.16
N SER A 42 6.73 5.92 0.89
CA SER A 42 6.32 4.78 0.06
C SER A 42 6.88 3.46 0.56
N ALA A 43 8.15 3.43 0.97
CA ALA A 43 8.78 2.24 1.55
C ALA A 43 8.10 1.81 2.85
N LEU A 44 7.85 2.74 3.77
CA LEU A 44 7.16 2.47 5.02
C LEU A 44 5.71 2.04 4.78
N TYR A 45 4.99 2.78 3.94
CA TYR A 45 3.60 2.48 3.62
C TYR A 45 3.45 1.10 2.97
N GLY A 46 4.38 0.71 2.09
CA GLY A 46 4.39 -0.61 1.46
C GLY A 46 4.42 -1.77 2.46
N ILE A 47 5.01 -1.57 3.64
CA ILE A 47 4.98 -2.56 4.73
C ILE A 47 3.70 -2.41 5.55
N THR A 48 3.39 -1.18 5.99
CA THR A 48 2.26 -0.94 6.90
C THR A 48 0.91 -1.25 6.27
N MET A 49 0.76 -1.07 4.96
CA MET A 49 -0.49 -1.37 4.26
C MET A 49 -0.87 -2.85 4.39
N TYR A 50 0.09 -3.76 4.32
CA TYR A 50 -0.16 -5.20 4.52
C TYR A 50 -0.34 -5.56 5.99
N LEU A 51 0.40 -4.92 6.90
CA LEU A 51 0.20 -5.10 8.35
C LEU A 51 -1.23 -4.74 8.77
N VAL A 52 -1.82 -3.72 8.15
CA VAL A 52 -3.21 -3.33 8.37
C VAL A 52 -4.17 -4.25 7.60
N ALA A 53 -3.97 -4.45 6.30
CA ALA A 53 -4.92 -5.18 5.45
C ALA A 53 -5.06 -6.67 5.80
N LEU A 54 -3.97 -7.35 6.17
CA LEU A 54 -3.98 -8.80 6.44
C LEU A 54 -4.96 -9.21 7.56
N PRO A 55 -4.99 -8.55 8.74
CA PRO A 55 -6.01 -8.78 9.75
C PRO A 55 -7.45 -8.63 9.24
N PHE A 56 -7.74 -7.58 8.45
CA PHE A 56 -9.09 -7.35 7.92
C PHE A 56 -9.46 -8.40 6.88
N VAL A 57 -8.53 -8.81 6.01
CA VAL A 57 -8.76 -9.91 5.07
C VAL A 57 -9.06 -11.21 5.81
N ALA A 58 -8.27 -11.54 6.83
CA ALA A 58 -8.51 -12.74 7.65
C ALA A 58 -9.87 -12.69 8.37
N TRP A 59 -10.28 -11.51 8.85
CA TRP A 59 -11.58 -11.30 9.47
C TRP A 59 -12.74 -11.43 8.48
N PHE A 60 -12.64 -10.82 7.30
CA PHE A 60 -13.65 -10.89 6.26
C PHE A 60 -13.87 -12.32 5.77
N ARG A 61 -12.80 -13.12 5.67
CA ARG A 61 -12.87 -14.54 5.30
C ARG A 61 -13.59 -15.42 6.31
N ARG A 62 -13.72 -14.98 7.57
CA ARG A 62 -14.48 -15.71 8.62
C ARG A 62 -15.97 -15.41 8.60
N GLN A 63 -16.38 -14.35 7.89
CA GLN A 63 -17.78 -13.92 7.78
C GLN A 63 -18.44 -14.34 6.47
N ASP A 64 -17.65 -14.89 5.54
CA ASP A 64 -18.14 -15.58 4.34
C ASP A 64 -18.40 -17.06 4.70
#